data_AF-A0A963THW7-F1
#
_entry.id   AF-A0A963THW7-F1
#
_cell.length_a   1.000
_cell.length_b   1.000
_cell.length_c   1.000
_cell.angle_alpha   90.00
_cell.angle_beta   90.00
_cell.angle_gamma   90.00
#
_symmetry.space_group_name_H-M   'P 1'
#
loop_
_entity.id
_entity.type
_entity.pdbx_description
1 polymer ?
#
loop_
_entity_poly.entity_id
_entity_poly.type
_entity_poly.pdbx_seq_one_letter_code
_entity_poly.pdbx_strand_id
1 'polypeptide(L)'
;MADLTITERLQPSLLDRLTDTDPSNPNETRDSRVIDIRRLRDIIQRDLSWLLNSQNAETLIDAVRYPNASESVLNFGLKEVTGEYSSVERAQLIRASISRAISLFEPRIAPGSLDVELLPGDSARQSIVTFEIRADMWAQPVPMELYLRSEVDVTTGELKLERRG
;
A
#
# COMPACT_ATOMS: atom_id res chain seq x y z
N MET A 1 -5.48 -37.73 -9.59
CA MET A 1 -4.97 -36.36 -9.85
C MET A 1 -6.02 -35.42 -9.33
N ALA A 2 -5.80 -34.81 -8.17
CA ALA A 2 -6.79 -33.97 -7.52
C ALA A 2 -6.93 -32.66 -8.30
N ASP A 3 -8.14 -32.34 -8.74
CA ASP A 3 -8.51 -31.01 -9.22
C ASP A 3 -8.19 -30.00 -8.12
N LEU A 4 -7.16 -29.19 -8.36
CA LEU A 4 -6.80 -28.07 -7.49
C LEU A 4 -8.00 -27.12 -7.46
N THR A 5 -8.58 -26.98 -6.28
CA THR A 5 -9.82 -26.24 -6.06
C THR A 5 -9.61 -24.77 -6.42
N ILE A 6 -10.64 -24.13 -6.94
CA ILE A 6 -10.67 -22.71 -7.35
C ILE A 6 -10.18 -21.75 -6.24
N THR A 7 -10.16 -22.22 -4.99
CA THR A 7 -9.66 -21.56 -3.77
C THR A 7 -8.12 -21.43 -3.71
N GLU A 8 -7.37 -22.22 -4.50
CA GLU A 8 -5.90 -22.29 -4.45
C GLU A 8 -5.20 -21.36 -5.46
N ARG A 9 -5.97 -20.61 -6.26
CA ARG A 9 -5.43 -19.65 -7.24
C ARG A 9 -5.48 -18.24 -6.67
N LEU A 10 -4.44 -17.44 -6.91
CA LEU A 10 -4.46 -16.01 -6.62
C LEU A 10 -5.67 -15.40 -7.34
N GLN A 11 -6.65 -14.93 -6.55
CA GLN A 11 -7.85 -14.28 -7.06
C GLN A 11 -7.73 -12.77 -6.86
N PRO A 12 -8.15 -11.96 -7.84
CA PRO A 12 -8.21 -10.53 -7.68
C PRO A 12 -9.26 -10.13 -6.62
N SER A 13 -9.12 -8.92 -6.08
CA SER A 13 -10.06 -8.39 -5.09
C SER A 13 -11.50 -8.36 -5.64
N LEU A 14 -12.49 -8.28 -4.77
CA LEU A 14 -13.89 -8.14 -5.19
C LEU A 14 -14.08 -6.91 -6.09
N LEU A 15 -13.43 -5.80 -5.75
CA LEU A 15 -13.48 -4.59 -6.57
C LEU A 15 -12.87 -4.81 -7.94
N ASP A 16 -11.71 -5.48 -8.02
CA ASP A 16 -11.08 -5.79 -9.31
C ASP A 16 -11.92 -6.74 -10.17
N ARG A 17 -12.66 -7.67 -9.56
CA ARG A 17 -13.58 -8.56 -10.28
C ARG A 17 -14.85 -7.88 -10.77
N LEU A 18 -15.25 -6.79 -10.11
CA LEU A 18 -16.42 -6.00 -10.48
C LEU A 18 -16.08 -4.77 -11.33
N THR A 19 -14.79 -4.45 -11.47
CA THR A 19 -14.32 -3.33 -12.28
C THR A 19 -14.06 -3.81 -13.69
N ASP A 20 -14.89 -3.37 -14.63
CA ASP A 20 -14.66 -3.62 -16.05
C ASP A 20 -13.61 -2.64 -16.59
N THR A 21 -12.42 -3.17 -16.91
CA THR A 21 -11.32 -2.40 -17.49
C THR A 21 -11.33 -2.39 -19.03
N ASP A 22 -12.17 -3.21 -19.68
CA ASP A 22 -12.30 -3.28 -21.15
C ASP A 22 -13.79 -3.25 -21.56
N PRO A 23 -14.47 -2.11 -21.35
CA PRO A 23 -15.91 -1.98 -21.61
C PRO A 23 -16.30 -2.17 -23.08
N SER A 24 -15.32 -2.17 -23.99
CA SER A 24 -15.51 -2.47 -25.42
C SER A 24 -15.62 -3.95 -25.74
N ASN A 25 -15.22 -4.84 -24.83
CA ASN A 25 -15.19 -6.27 -25.05
C ASN A 25 -16.28 -6.99 -24.22
N PRO A 26 -17.37 -7.47 -24.85
CA PRO A 26 -18.47 -8.13 -24.13
C PRO A 26 -18.14 -9.57 -23.66
N ASN A 27 -16.99 -10.13 -24.06
CA ASN A 27 -16.59 -11.49 -23.73
C ASN A 27 -15.34 -11.52 -22.84
N GLU A 28 -15.53 -11.96 -21.60
CA GLU A 28 -14.43 -12.14 -20.65
C GLU A 28 -14.03 -13.63 -20.57
N THR A 29 -12.77 -13.94 -20.88
CA THR A 29 -12.25 -15.33 -20.86
C THR A 29 -12.07 -15.85 -19.42
N ARG A 30 -12.21 -17.16 -19.20
CA ARG A 30 -12.05 -17.76 -17.87
C ARG A 30 -10.67 -17.52 -17.23
N ASP A 31 -9.63 -17.32 -18.05
CA ASP A 31 -8.28 -16.97 -17.58
C ASP A 31 -8.15 -15.54 -17.06
N SER A 32 -9.07 -14.61 -17.38
CA SER A 32 -9.07 -13.26 -16.79
C SER A 32 -9.28 -13.28 -15.27
N ARG A 33 -9.90 -14.37 -14.76
CA ARG A 33 -10.30 -14.60 -13.37
C ARG A 33 -9.16 -15.10 -12.50
N VAL A 34 -8.05 -15.53 -13.10
CA VAL A 34 -6.83 -15.94 -12.39
C VAL A 34 -5.78 -14.86 -12.63
N ILE A 35 -5.23 -14.30 -11.55
CA ILE A 35 -4.16 -13.31 -11.69
C ILE A 35 -2.81 -13.99 -11.59
N ASP A 36 -1.90 -13.62 -12.49
CA ASP A 36 -0.47 -13.92 -12.36
C ASP A 36 0.14 -12.98 -11.31
N ILE A 37 1.29 -13.37 -10.74
CA ILE A 37 1.99 -12.63 -9.70
C ILE A 37 2.32 -11.19 -10.12
N ARG A 38 2.65 -10.98 -11.39
CA ARG A 38 2.92 -9.64 -11.94
C ARG A 38 1.70 -8.74 -11.78
N ARG A 39 0.52 -9.28 -12.08
CA ARG A 39 -0.75 -8.57 -11.96
C ARG A 39 -1.14 -8.35 -10.49
N LEU A 40 -0.87 -9.30 -9.59
CA LEU A 40 -1.04 -9.10 -8.15
C LEU A 40 -0.20 -7.93 -7.65
N ARG A 41 1.07 -7.86 -8.05
CA ARG A 41 1.97 -6.76 -7.69
C ARG A 41 1.46 -5.42 -8.21
N ASP A 42 0.99 -5.37 -9.46
CA ASP A 42 0.46 -4.13 -10.05
C ASP A 42 -0.80 -3.64 -9.30
N ILE A 43 -1.67 -4.58 -8.89
CA ILE A 43 -2.84 -4.28 -8.06
C ILE A 43 -2.40 -3.72 -6.69
N ILE A 44 -1.48 -4.39 -5.99
CA ILE A 44 -0.98 -3.94 -4.69
C ILE A 44 -0.34 -2.55 -4.82
N GLN A 45 0.44 -2.30 -5.87
CA GLN A 45 1.07 -1.00 -6.09
C GLN A 45 0.03 0.11 -6.30
N ARG A 46 -1.02 -0.15 -7.08
CA ARG A 46 -2.13 0.80 -7.28
C ARG A 46 -2.85 1.09 -5.97
N ASP A 47 -3.18 0.04 -5.21
CA ASP A 47 -3.94 0.16 -3.97
C ASP A 47 -3.11 0.87 -2.88
N LEU A 48 -1.81 0.57 -2.80
CA LEU A 48 -0.86 1.34 -1.98
C LEU A 48 -0.77 2.80 -2.42
N SER A 49 -0.79 3.09 -3.72
CA SER A 49 -0.81 4.48 -4.20
C SER A 49 -2.04 5.22 -3.69
N TRP A 50 -3.21 4.58 -3.70
CA TRP A 50 -4.44 5.16 -3.14
C TRP A 50 -4.35 5.34 -1.63
N LEU A 51 -3.84 4.35 -0.90
CA LEU A 51 -3.66 4.43 0.55
C LEU A 51 -2.72 5.56 0.95
N LEU A 52 -1.56 5.61 0.32
CA LEU A 52 -0.50 6.54 0.68
C LEU A 52 -0.77 7.99 0.23
N ASN A 53 -1.66 8.19 -0.74
CA ASN A 53 -2.15 9.52 -1.16
C ASN A 53 -3.49 9.91 -0.53
N SER A 54 -4.02 9.11 0.40
CA SER A 54 -5.23 9.45 1.16
C SER A 54 -4.84 9.96 2.55
N GLN A 55 -5.60 10.93 3.07
CA GLN A 55 -5.43 11.45 4.42
C GLN A 55 -6.41 10.76 5.38
N ASN A 56 -5.91 10.29 6.51
CA ASN A 56 -6.72 9.63 7.53
C ASN A 56 -7.48 10.63 8.41
N ALA A 57 -8.42 10.11 9.20
CA ALA A 57 -9.27 10.89 10.11
C ALA A 57 -8.86 10.71 11.58
N GLU A 58 -7.57 10.49 11.86
CA GLU A 58 -7.08 10.14 13.20
C GLU A 58 -7.34 11.25 14.22
N THR A 59 -7.41 12.51 13.79
CA THR A 59 -7.77 13.66 14.64
C THR A 59 -9.24 13.66 15.05
N LEU A 60 -10.10 12.95 14.32
CA LEU A 60 -11.55 12.88 14.56
C LEU A 60 -11.95 11.61 15.31
N ILE A 61 -11.14 10.56 15.25
CA ILE A 61 -11.43 9.25 15.84
C ILE A 61 -10.54 9.01 17.04
N ASP A 62 -11.12 9.11 18.25
CA ASP A 62 -10.46 8.71 19.48
C ASP A 62 -10.24 7.19 19.49
N ALA A 63 -8.99 6.76 19.31
CA ALA A 63 -8.62 5.34 19.29
C ALA A 63 -8.82 4.63 20.63
N VAL A 64 -8.80 5.34 21.77
CA VAL A 64 -9.03 4.75 23.09
C VAL A 64 -10.51 4.45 23.26
N ARG A 65 -11.37 5.37 22.81
CA ARG A 65 -12.82 5.23 22.93
C ARG A 65 -13.43 4.35 21.82
N TYR A 66 -12.84 4.38 20.62
CA TYR A 66 -13.37 3.71 19.42
C TYR A 66 -12.26 2.96 18.65
N PRO A 67 -11.68 1.89 19.23
CA PRO A 67 -10.58 1.15 18.61
C PRO A 67 -10.96 0.57 17.24
N ASN A 68 -12.14 -0.05 17.13
CA ASN A 68 -12.62 -0.63 15.87
C ASN A 68 -12.84 0.42 14.78
N ALA A 69 -13.24 1.65 15.14
CA ALA A 69 -13.39 2.73 14.17
C ALA A 69 -12.03 3.21 13.65
N SER A 70 -11.04 3.27 14.55
CA SER A 70 -9.67 3.71 14.22
C SER A 70 -8.91 2.74 13.30
N GLU A 71 -9.31 1.46 13.27
CA GLU A 71 -8.74 0.42 12.39
C GLU A 71 -9.65 0.11 11.19
N SER A 72 -10.78 0.80 11.07
CA SER A 72 -11.71 0.62 9.95
C SER A 72 -11.35 1.51 8.77
N VAL A 73 -12.06 1.29 7.65
CA VAL A 73 -11.98 2.13 6.44
C VAL A 73 -12.28 3.61 6.72
N LEU A 74 -12.97 3.94 7.82
CA LEU A 74 -13.18 5.34 8.24
C LEU A 74 -11.87 6.09 8.51
N ASN A 75 -10.81 5.36 8.85
CA ASN A 75 -9.48 5.91 9.12
C ASN A 75 -8.47 5.52 8.03
N PHE A 76 -8.93 5.27 6.81
CA PHE A 76 -8.09 4.93 5.68
C PHE A 76 -7.17 6.11 5.28
N GLY A 77 -5.89 5.83 5.10
CA GLY A 77 -4.89 6.82 4.67
C GLY A 77 -3.73 7.01 5.64
N LEU A 78 -2.93 8.04 5.37
CA LEU A 78 -1.83 8.49 6.22
C LEU A 78 -2.24 9.60 7.17
N LYS A 79 -1.60 9.63 8.33
CA LYS A 79 -1.70 10.71 9.29
C LYS A 79 -1.10 11.98 8.71
N GLU A 80 -1.81 13.08 8.89
CA GLU A 80 -1.27 14.40 8.58
C GLU A 80 -0.08 14.72 9.49
N VAL A 81 1.06 15.06 8.88
CA VAL A 81 2.26 15.47 9.61
C VAL A 81 2.51 16.96 9.39
N THR A 82 1.54 17.79 9.80
CA THR A 82 1.65 19.26 9.79
C THR A 82 2.08 19.80 11.16
N GLY A 83 2.84 20.90 11.17
CA GLY A 83 3.39 21.53 12.39
C GLY A 83 4.91 21.81 12.34
N GLU A 84 5.43 22.46 13.38
CA GLU A 84 6.86 22.76 13.56
C GLU A 84 7.64 21.52 14.02
N TYR A 85 7.80 20.55 13.13
CA TYR A 85 8.72 19.43 13.33
C TYR A 85 10.03 19.69 12.61
N SER A 86 11.13 19.18 13.16
CA SER A 86 12.36 19.07 12.37
C SER A 86 12.13 18.15 11.17
N SER A 87 12.92 18.32 10.10
CA SER A 87 12.83 17.46 8.91
C SER A 87 13.00 15.97 9.25
N VAL A 88 13.85 15.66 10.21
CA VAL A 88 14.12 14.30 10.70
C VAL A 88 12.91 13.73 11.46
N GLU A 89 12.34 14.48 12.40
CA GLU A 89 11.14 14.03 13.14
C GLU A 89 9.95 13.83 12.21
N ARG A 90 9.75 14.77 11.28
CA ARG A 90 8.68 14.67 10.27
C ARG A 90 8.83 13.39 9.44
N ALA A 91 10.04 13.09 8.98
CA ALA A 91 10.30 11.86 8.22
C ALA A 91 10.03 10.58 9.05
N GLN A 92 10.35 10.57 10.34
CA GLN A 92 10.05 9.42 11.22
C GLN A 92 8.55 9.25 11.47
N LEU A 93 7.80 10.35 11.63
CA LEU A 93 6.35 10.31 11.76
C LEU A 93 5.67 9.79 10.50
N ILE A 94 6.12 10.25 9.32
CA ILE A 94 5.63 9.75 8.02
C ILE A 94 5.93 8.24 7.90
N ARG A 95 7.16 7.81 8.19
CA ARG A 95 7.56 6.39 8.19
C ARG A 95 6.64 5.54 9.06
N ALA A 96 6.39 5.97 10.30
CA ALA A 96 5.52 5.26 11.22
C ALA A 96 4.07 5.19 10.71
N SER A 97 3.59 6.29 10.11
CA SER A 97 2.26 6.33 9.49
C SER A 97 2.15 5.37 8.32
N ILE A 98 3.15 5.31 7.43
CA ILE A 98 3.20 4.38 6.30
C ILE A 98 3.15 2.94 6.80
N SER A 99 4.02 2.59 7.76
CA SER A 99 4.09 1.23 8.30
C SER A 99 2.76 0.79 8.92
N ARG A 100 2.12 1.67 9.71
CA ARG A 100 0.81 1.41 10.31
C ARG A 100 -0.29 1.25 9.26
N ALA A 101 -0.37 2.18 8.30
CA ALA A 101 -1.40 2.16 7.28
C ALA A 101 -1.34 0.88 6.43
N ILE A 102 -0.16 0.51 5.95
CA ILE A 102 0.03 -0.71 5.16
C ILE A 102 -0.34 -1.95 5.98
N SER A 103 0.09 -2.02 7.25
CA SER A 103 -0.21 -3.17 8.11
C SER A 103 -1.71 -3.34 8.40
N LEU A 104 -2.48 -2.25 8.41
CA LEU A 104 -3.93 -2.28 8.65
C LEU A 104 -4.74 -2.54 7.38
N PHE A 105 -4.36 -1.91 6.27
CA PHE A 105 -5.20 -1.83 5.07
C PHE A 105 -4.74 -2.75 3.92
N GLU A 106 -3.55 -3.35 4.00
CA GLU A 106 -3.03 -4.26 2.97
C GLU A 106 -2.84 -5.70 3.48
N PRO A 107 -3.92 -6.49 3.61
CA PRO A 107 -3.86 -7.87 4.11
C PRO A 107 -3.13 -8.85 3.17
N ARG A 108 -2.83 -8.42 1.94
CA ARG A 108 -2.07 -9.21 0.94
C ARG A 108 -0.57 -9.24 1.25
N ILE A 109 -0.10 -8.33 2.10
CA ILE A 109 1.27 -8.28 2.58
C ILE A 109 1.38 -9.14 3.85
N ALA A 110 2.43 -9.94 3.95
CA ALA A 110 2.65 -10.84 5.07
C ALA A 110 2.85 -10.05 6.38
N PRO A 111 2.11 -10.36 7.44
CA PRO A 111 2.30 -9.72 8.74
C PRO A 111 3.74 -9.86 9.21
N GLY A 112 4.36 -8.75 9.64
CA GLY A 112 5.74 -8.73 10.14
C GLY A 112 6.84 -8.76 9.08
N SER A 113 6.51 -8.83 7.78
CA SER A 113 7.50 -8.71 6.70
C SER A 113 7.77 -7.26 6.26
N LEU A 114 6.89 -6.34 6.65
CA LEU A 114 6.96 -4.94 6.23
C LEU A 114 8.13 -4.22 6.92
N ASP A 115 9.05 -3.73 6.11
CA ASP A 115 10.11 -2.82 6.49
C ASP A 115 10.02 -1.52 5.67
N VAL A 116 10.15 -0.40 6.35
CA VAL A 116 10.11 0.93 5.72
C VAL A 116 11.37 1.65 6.17
N GLU A 117 12.26 1.97 5.25
CA GLU A 117 13.52 2.65 5.53
C GLU A 117 13.54 4.05 4.92
N LEU A 118 14.07 5.01 5.67
CA LEU A 118 14.33 6.36 5.17
C LEU A 118 15.67 6.36 4.44
N LEU A 119 15.68 6.64 3.15
CA LEU A 119 16.91 6.78 2.39
C LEU A 119 17.49 8.19 2.58
N PRO A 120 18.81 8.33 2.79
CA PRO A 120 19.45 9.63 2.83
C PRO A 120 19.26 10.34 1.48
N GLY A 121 18.60 11.50 1.51
CA GLY A 121 18.32 12.30 0.33
C GLY A 121 19.57 12.97 -0.24
N ASP A 122 19.54 13.22 -1.54
CA ASP A 122 20.54 14.06 -2.20
C ASP A 122 20.32 15.52 -1.79
N SER A 123 21.36 16.19 -1.28
CA SER A 123 21.28 17.53 -0.65
C SER A 123 20.70 18.64 -1.54
N ALA A 124 20.45 18.37 -2.83
CA ALA A 124 19.89 19.28 -3.81
C ALA A 124 18.37 19.52 -3.68
N ARG A 125 17.61 18.61 -3.01
CA ARG A 125 16.15 18.72 -2.85
C ARG A 125 15.75 18.60 -1.38
N GLN A 126 15.94 19.68 -0.62
CA GLN A 126 15.68 19.72 0.83
C GLN A 126 14.22 19.39 1.23
N SER A 127 13.28 19.41 0.29
CA SER A 127 11.86 19.12 0.52
C SER A 127 11.40 17.72 0.08
N ILE A 128 12.25 16.89 -0.52
CA ILE A 128 11.86 15.53 -0.94
C ILE A 128 12.56 14.50 -0.08
N VAL A 129 11.76 13.61 0.48
CA VAL A 129 12.20 12.49 1.31
C VAL A 129 11.88 11.19 0.57
N THR A 130 12.86 10.30 0.47
CA THR A 130 12.69 9.01 -0.19
C THR A 130 12.60 7.90 0.84
N PHE A 131 11.54 7.09 0.76
CA PHE A 131 11.38 5.87 1.52
C PHE A 131 11.55 4.65 0.64
N GLU A 132 12.20 3.62 1.16
CA GLU A 132 12.18 2.28 0.59
C GLU A 132 11.23 1.41 1.41
N ILE A 133 10.27 0.77 0.75
CA ILE A 133 9.28 -0.11 1.36
C ILE A 133 9.58 -1.52 0.86
N ARG A 134 9.90 -2.42 1.78
CA ARG A 134 10.15 -3.84 1.54
C ARG A 134 9.08 -4.65 2.26
N ALA A 135 8.50 -5.64 1.60
CA ALA A 135 7.55 -6.53 2.25
C ALA A 135 7.42 -7.86 1.49
N ASP A 136 6.88 -8.90 2.12
CA ASP A 136 6.56 -10.14 1.44
C ASP A 136 5.09 -10.16 1.05
N MET A 137 4.78 -10.43 -0.22
CA MET A 137 3.41 -10.67 -0.67
C MET A 137 3.04 -12.13 -0.39
N TRP A 138 1.83 -12.35 0.11
CA TRP A 138 1.25 -13.69 0.20
C TRP A 138 0.96 -14.23 -1.21
N ALA A 139 1.81 -15.14 -1.68
CA ALA A 139 1.64 -15.86 -2.93
C ALA A 139 1.86 -17.37 -2.71
N GLN A 140 1.13 -18.18 -3.46
CA GLN A 140 1.40 -19.62 -3.56
C GLN A 140 2.21 -19.91 -4.83
N PRO A 141 3.22 -20.80 -4.78
CA PRO A 141 3.59 -21.69 -3.66
C PRO A 141 4.59 -21.11 -2.65
N VAL A 142 5.19 -19.94 -2.89
CA VAL A 142 6.16 -19.30 -2.00
C VAL A 142 5.90 -17.79 -1.85
N PRO A 143 6.14 -17.20 -0.66
CA PRO A 143 6.13 -15.75 -0.49
C PRO A 143 7.12 -15.08 -1.44
N MET A 144 6.77 -13.90 -1.92
CA MET A 144 7.60 -13.15 -2.86
C MET A 144 7.82 -11.73 -2.36
N GLU A 145 9.07 -11.29 -2.42
CA GLU A 145 9.46 -9.96 -1.98
C GLU A 145 8.90 -8.87 -2.91
N LEU A 146 8.36 -7.83 -2.30
CA LEU A 146 7.88 -6.59 -2.89
C LEU A 146 8.83 -5.47 -2.49
N TYR A 147 9.35 -4.78 -3.49
CA TYR A 147 10.21 -3.61 -3.31
C TYR A 147 9.56 -2.41 -3.98
N LEU A 148 9.31 -1.37 -3.19
CA LEU A 148 8.74 -0.11 -3.66
C LEU A 148 9.59 1.05 -3.18
N ARG A 149 9.77 2.04 -4.04
CA ARG A 149 10.38 3.31 -3.67
C ARG A 149 9.29 4.37 -3.64
N SER A 150 9.27 5.17 -2.59
CA SER A 150 8.29 6.22 -2.39
C SER A 150 9.00 7.56 -2.21
N GLU A 151 8.73 8.51 -3.09
CA GLU A 151 9.21 9.89 -2.94
C GLU A 151 8.08 10.75 -2.36
N VAL A 152 8.36 11.40 -1.24
CA VAL A 152 7.40 12.23 -0.51
C VAL A 152 7.90 13.65 -0.47
N ASP A 153 7.09 14.60 -0.94
CA ASP A 153 7.36 16.01 -0.72
C ASP A 153 6.87 16.37 0.69
N VAL A 154 7.79 16.70 1.59
CA VAL A 154 7.45 17.04 3.00
C VAL A 154 6.70 18.37 3.13
N THR A 155 6.67 19.18 2.08
CA THR A 155 5.95 20.47 2.03
C THR A 155 4.49 20.26 1.67
N THR A 156 4.23 19.47 0.63
CA THR A 156 2.86 19.25 0.10
C THR A 156 2.22 17.98 0.65
N GLY A 157 3.00 17.04 1.16
CA GLY A 157 2.55 15.71 1.57
C GLY A 157 2.27 14.76 0.40
N GLU A 158 2.51 15.19 -0.85
CA GLU A 158 2.30 14.35 -2.03
C GLU A 158 3.31 13.21 -2.09
N LEU A 159 2.81 12.01 -2.43
CA LEU A 159 3.60 10.79 -2.44
C LEU A 159 3.57 10.12 -3.82
N LYS A 160 4.75 9.88 -4.38
CA LYS A 160 4.94 9.19 -5.66
C LYS A 160 5.60 7.84 -5.44
N LEU A 161 4.91 6.78 -5.84
CA LEU A 161 5.45 5.42 -5.85
C LEU A 161 6.18 5.16 -7.17
N GLU A 162 7.49 4.91 -7.09
CA GLU A 162 8.31 4.47 -8.21
C GLU A 162 8.49 2.95 -8.20
N ARG A 163 8.44 2.38 -9.40
CA ARG A 163 8.73 0.97 -9.62
C ARG A 163 10.24 0.76 -9.73
N ARG A 164 10.80 -0.14 -8.93
CA ARG A 164 12.10 -0.74 -9.23
C ARG A 164 11.89 -2.01 -10.07
N GLY A 165 12.62 -2.11 -11.18
CA GLY A 165 12.46 -3.12 -12.24
C GLY A 165 12.57 -4.55 -11.74
#